data_AF-K0VK50-F1
#
_entry.id   AF-K0VK50-F1
#
_cell.length_a   1.000
_cell.length_b   1.000
_cell.length_c   1.000
_cell.angle_alpha   90.00
_cell.angle_beta   90.00
_cell.angle_gamma   90.00
#
_symmetry.space_group_name_H-M   'P 1'
#
loop_
_entity.id
_entity.type
_entity.pdbx_description
1 polymer ?
#
loop_
_entity_poly.entity_id
_entity_poly.type
_entity_poly.pdbx_seq_one_letter_code
_entity_poly.pdbx_strand_id
1 'polypeptide(L)'
;MAYSTIQDTQEIPSKSDACVAAGLPPVEKVVRTHQDEVTAALIAGEVDAMTADSPVTGFAIKLSGSALEPAGEVFDSAPYGWPVAKGSGLAESLRLALEHVMSTGEYRTIATMWGVEKGMITQPVVNGAFP
;
A
#
# COMPACT_ATOMS: atom_id res chain seq x y z
N MET A 1 6.22 21.21 0.38
CA MET A 1 6.17 19.77 0.02
C MET A 1 4.75 19.51 -0.44
N ALA A 2 4.55 19.07 -1.68
CA ALA A 2 3.26 18.55 -2.11
C ALA A 2 3.19 17.10 -1.61
N TYR A 3 2.29 16.81 -0.68
CA TYR A 3 2.06 15.44 -0.21
C TYR A 3 1.09 14.79 -1.20
N SER A 4 1.61 14.32 -2.32
CA SER A 4 0.82 13.63 -3.34
C SER A 4 1.09 12.14 -3.30
N THR A 5 0.03 11.35 -3.22
CA THR A 5 0.07 9.89 -3.35
C THR A 5 -0.35 9.48 -4.77
N ILE A 6 -0.07 8.22 -5.13
CA ILE A 6 -0.58 7.66 -6.41
C ILE A 6 -2.11 7.64 -6.40
N GLN A 7 -2.70 7.36 -5.23
CA GLN A 7 -4.14 7.39 -5.01
C GLN A 7 -4.76 8.73 -5.42
N ASP A 8 -4.18 9.85 -4.94
CA ASP A 8 -4.68 11.20 -5.19
C ASP A 8 -4.47 11.67 -6.63
N THR A 9 -3.30 11.39 -7.19
CA THR A 9 -2.84 12.00 -8.46
C THR A 9 -3.11 11.17 -9.71
N GLN A 10 -3.29 9.86 -9.57
CA GLN A 10 -3.42 8.95 -10.71
C GLN A 10 -4.63 8.03 -10.56
N GLU A 11 -4.74 7.31 -9.45
CA GLU A 11 -5.76 6.28 -9.29
C GLU A 11 -7.19 6.84 -9.27
N ILE A 12 -7.51 7.72 -8.30
CA ILE A 12 -8.86 8.27 -8.17
C ILE A 12 -9.26 9.06 -9.43
N PRO A 13 -8.40 9.92 -10.02
CA PRO A 13 -8.69 10.53 -11.31
C PRO A 13 -9.02 9.51 -12.41
N SER A 14 -8.21 8.47 -12.59
CA SER A 14 -8.45 7.44 -13.62
C SER A 14 -9.74 6.66 -13.38
N LYS A 15 -10.08 6.34 -12.13
CA LYS A 15 -11.34 5.68 -11.79
C LYS A 15 -12.54 6.61 -12.04
N SER A 16 -12.41 7.89 -11.72
CA SER A 16 -13.44 8.91 -11.98
C SER A 16 -13.71 9.07 -13.47
N ASP A 17 -12.66 9.15 -14.29
CA ASP A 17 -12.76 9.21 -15.75
C ASP A 17 -13.47 7.98 -16.32
N ALA A 18 -13.17 6.79 -15.78
CA ALA A 18 -13.85 5.54 -16.17
C ALA A 18 -15.34 5.57 -15.79
N CYS A 19 -15.72 6.11 -14.63
CA CYS A 19 -17.12 6.29 -14.25
C CYS A 19 -17.85 7.22 -15.22
N VAL A 20 -17.27 8.37 -15.55
CA VAL A 20 -17.85 9.33 -16.50
C VAL A 20 -17.98 8.71 -17.90
N ALA A 21 -16.98 7.97 -18.38
CA ALA A 21 -17.04 7.27 -19.65
C ALA A 21 -18.14 6.19 -19.68
N ALA A 22 -18.48 5.61 -18.52
CA ALA A 22 -19.59 4.67 -18.36
C ALA A 22 -20.96 5.35 -18.14
N GLY A 23 -21.03 6.69 -18.16
CA GLY A 23 -22.26 7.46 -17.94
C GLY A 23 -22.68 7.58 -16.47
N LEU A 24 -21.77 7.29 -15.54
CA LEU A 24 -21.97 7.47 -14.09
C LEU A 24 -21.43 8.84 -13.63
N PRO A 25 -21.85 9.33 -12.46
CA PRO A 25 -21.25 10.52 -11.85
C PRO A 25 -19.74 10.33 -11.61
N PRO A 26 -18.94 11.42 -11.65
CA PRO A 26 -17.53 11.35 -11.27
C PRO A 26 -17.38 11.01 -9.78
N VAL A 27 -16.23 10.42 -9.43
CA VAL A 27 -15.88 10.15 -8.03
C VAL A 27 -15.61 11.47 -7.31
N GLU A 28 -16.29 11.71 -6.19
CA GLU A 28 -15.98 12.82 -5.29
C GLU A 28 -14.74 12.46 -4.45
N LYS A 29 -13.62 13.12 -4.75
CA LYS A 29 -12.36 12.87 -4.05
C LYS A 29 -12.28 13.70 -2.78
N VAL A 30 -12.09 13.01 -1.66
CA VAL A 30 -11.78 13.62 -0.36
C VAL A 30 -10.34 13.31 0.02
N VAL A 31 -9.54 14.34 0.25
CA VAL A 31 -8.12 14.20 0.63
C VAL A 31 -7.96 14.47 2.12
N ARG A 32 -7.16 13.63 2.79
CA ARG A 32 -6.68 13.80 4.17
C ARG A 32 -5.17 13.60 4.18
N THR A 33 -4.49 14.17 5.18
CA THR A 33 -3.02 14.10 5.23
C THR A 33 -2.55 12.81 5.89
N HIS A 34 -3.30 12.34 6.90
CA HIS A 34 -2.92 11.17 7.67
C HIS A 34 -3.88 10.00 7.44
N GLN A 35 -3.33 8.78 7.45
CA GLN A 35 -4.11 7.57 7.20
C GLN A 35 -5.18 7.31 8.28
N ASP A 36 -4.92 7.67 9.53
CA ASP A 36 -5.89 7.56 10.62
C ASP A 36 -7.11 8.45 10.38
N GLU A 37 -6.93 9.66 9.86
CA GLU A 37 -8.02 10.55 9.44
C GLU A 37 -8.87 9.93 8.31
N VAL A 38 -8.23 9.32 7.29
CA VAL A 38 -8.93 8.63 6.19
C VAL A 38 -9.78 7.48 6.75
N THR A 39 -9.17 6.67 7.61
CA THR A 39 -9.82 5.49 8.21
C THR A 39 -10.99 5.91 9.11
N ALA A 40 -10.81 6.95 9.92
CA ALA A 40 -11.86 7.50 10.78
C ALA A 40 -13.03 8.06 9.97
N ALA A 41 -12.77 8.78 8.89
CA ALA A 41 -13.80 9.32 8.00
C ALA A 41 -14.66 8.20 7.39
N LEU A 42 -14.04 7.08 6.97
CA LEU A 42 -14.76 5.91 6.47
C LEU A 42 -15.61 5.25 7.57
N ILE A 43 -15.05 5.05 8.76
CA ILE A 43 -15.78 4.48 9.90
C ILE A 43 -16.97 5.38 10.31
N ALA A 44 -16.80 6.70 10.22
CA ALA A 44 -17.84 7.68 10.52
C ALA A 44 -18.92 7.78 9.41
N GLY A 45 -18.69 7.17 8.24
CA GLY A 45 -19.59 7.26 7.09
C GLY A 45 -19.52 8.60 6.34
N GLU A 46 -18.42 9.36 6.51
CA GLU A 46 -18.19 10.61 5.75
C GLU A 46 -17.79 10.33 4.29
N VAL A 47 -17.20 9.17 4.03
CA VAL A 47 -16.81 8.69 2.70
C VAL A 47 -17.26 7.25 2.52
N ASP A 48 -17.59 6.85 1.30
CA ASP A 48 -18.04 5.49 0.99
C ASP A 48 -16.89 4.48 0.85
N ALA A 49 -15.69 4.96 0.56
CA ALA A 49 -14.51 4.14 0.37
C ALA A 49 -13.24 4.91 0.70
N MET A 50 -12.20 4.18 1.10
CA MET A 50 -10.83 4.69 1.17
C MET A 50 -9.92 3.88 0.24
N THR A 51 -8.90 4.53 -0.30
CA THR A 51 -7.81 3.85 -1.01
C THR A 51 -6.48 4.25 -0.38
N ALA A 52 -5.61 3.26 -0.25
CA ALA A 52 -4.25 3.35 0.23
C ALA A 52 -3.51 2.07 -0.19
N ASP A 53 -2.20 2.10 -0.02
CA ASP A 53 -1.32 0.95 -0.21
C ASP A 53 -1.84 -0.31 0.51
N SER A 54 -1.72 -1.48 -0.13
CA SER A 54 -2.33 -2.72 0.39
C SER A 54 -1.90 -3.11 1.81
N PRO A 55 -0.65 -2.92 2.27
CA PRO A 55 -0.28 -3.18 3.67
C PRO A 55 -1.02 -2.25 4.64
N VAL A 56 -1.23 -1.00 4.24
CA VAL A 56 -1.89 0.02 5.06
C VAL A 56 -3.38 -0.27 5.17
N THR A 57 -4.05 -0.52 4.04
CA THR A 57 -5.47 -0.90 4.00
C THR A 57 -5.72 -2.21 4.76
N GLY A 58 -4.87 -3.22 4.57
CA GLY A 58 -4.98 -4.50 5.26
C GLY A 58 -4.84 -4.36 6.77
N PHE A 59 -3.89 -3.54 7.24
CA PHE A 59 -3.72 -3.29 8.66
C PHE A 59 -4.91 -2.51 9.27
N ALA A 60 -5.44 -1.51 8.56
CA ALA A 60 -6.65 -0.79 8.98
C ALA A 60 -7.86 -1.73 9.10
N ILE A 61 -8.07 -2.61 8.12
CA ILE A 61 -9.11 -3.65 8.18
C ILE A 61 -8.92 -4.55 9.40
N LYS A 62 -7.70 -5.06 9.63
CA LYS A 62 -7.36 -5.91 10.78
C LYS A 62 -7.68 -5.23 12.11
N LEU A 63 -7.34 -3.95 12.26
CA LEU A 63 -7.60 -3.19 13.49
C LEU A 63 -9.07 -2.79 13.66
N SER A 64 -9.86 -2.74 12.58
CA SER A 64 -11.27 -2.35 12.62
C SER A 64 -12.20 -3.42 13.22
N GLY A 65 -11.68 -4.62 13.50
CA GLY A 65 -12.47 -5.78 13.93
C GLY A 65 -13.31 -6.33 12.78
N SER A 66 -14.43 -5.68 12.49
CA SER A 66 -15.34 -6.00 11.38
C SER A 66 -16.00 -4.77 10.76
N ALA A 67 -15.56 -3.57 11.14
CA ALA A 67 -16.17 -2.33 10.64
C ALA A 67 -15.78 -2.03 9.19
N LEU A 68 -14.62 -2.54 8.75
CA LEU A 68 -14.11 -2.36 7.39
C LEU A 68 -13.92 -3.72 6.71
N GLU A 69 -14.12 -3.72 5.40
CA GLU A 69 -13.89 -4.87 4.53
C GLU A 69 -13.12 -4.45 3.26
N PRO A 70 -12.42 -5.37 2.59
CA PRO A 70 -11.76 -5.06 1.34
C PRO A 70 -12.77 -4.76 0.22
N ALA A 71 -12.65 -3.60 -0.42
CA ALA A 71 -13.42 -3.22 -1.60
C ALA A 71 -12.72 -3.68 -2.89
N GLY A 72 -12.74 -4.99 -3.14
CA GLY A 72 -12.12 -5.61 -4.31
C GLY A 72 -10.70 -6.15 -4.08
N GLU A 73 -10.04 -6.54 -5.16
CA GLU A 73 -8.69 -7.10 -5.13
C GLU A 73 -7.60 -6.02 -5.11
N VAL A 74 -6.40 -6.40 -4.63
CA VAL A 74 -5.22 -5.55 -4.73
C VAL A 74 -4.88 -5.32 -6.20
N PHE A 75 -4.64 -4.07 -6.57
CA PHE A 75 -4.22 -3.65 -7.90
C PHE A 75 -2.92 -2.84 -7.80
N ASP A 76 -2.29 -2.59 -8.95
CA ASP A 76 -1.02 -1.83 -9.05
C ASP A 76 0.06 -2.35 -8.07
N SER A 77 0.12 -3.67 -7.92
CA SER A 77 0.97 -4.32 -6.93
C SER A 77 2.43 -4.30 -7.38
N ALA A 78 3.31 -3.75 -6.54
CA ALA A 78 4.75 -3.83 -6.70
C ALA A 78 5.42 -4.17 -5.36
N PRO A 79 6.61 -4.79 -5.36
CA PRO A 79 7.40 -4.97 -4.15
C PRO A 79 7.86 -3.63 -3.57
N TYR A 80 7.87 -3.52 -2.24
CA TYR A 80 8.52 -2.41 -1.55
C TYR A 80 10.04 -2.61 -1.51
N GLY A 81 10.78 -1.49 -1.51
CA GLY A 81 12.23 -1.51 -1.44
C GLY A 81 12.80 -0.33 -0.64
N TRP A 82 14.06 -0.47 -0.25
CA TRP A 82 14.81 0.61 0.41
C TRP A 82 15.56 1.44 -0.63
N PRO A 83 15.26 2.73 -0.78
CA PRO A 83 16.02 3.59 -1.67
C PRO A 83 17.43 3.80 -1.11
N VAL A 84 18.43 3.61 -1.96
CA VAL A 84 19.85 3.81 -1.62
C VAL A 84 20.52 4.62 -2.72
N ALA A 85 21.55 5.40 -2.34
CA ALA A 85 22.33 6.17 -3.30
C ALA A 85 22.97 5.24 -4.35
N LYS A 86 22.94 5.65 -5.62
CA LYS A 86 23.51 4.86 -6.72
C LYS A 86 25.00 4.62 -6.48
N GLY A 87 25.42 3.35 -6.63
CA GLY A 87 26.81 2.93 -6.39
C GLY A 87 27.20 2.77 -4.92
N SER A 88 26.27 2.99 -3.97
CA SER A 88 26.54 2.75 -2.55
C SER A 88 26.63 1.25 -2.26
N GLY A 89 27.68 0.85 -1.52
CA GLY A 89 27.81 -0.52 -1.00
C GLY A 89 26.68 -0.93 -0.03
N LEU A 90 25.91 0.04 0.48
CA LEU A 90 24.76 -0.21 1.35
C LEU A 90 23.69 -1.09 0.70
N ALA A 91 23.54 -1.02 -0.62
CA ALA A 91 22.56 -1.83 -1.36
C ALA A 91 22.73 -3.32 -1.07
N GLU A 92 23.97 -3.81 -1.15
CA GLU A 92 24.27 -5.22 -0.96
C GLU A 92 24.20 -5.61 0.52
N SER A 93 24.64 -4.73 1.43
CA SER A 93 24.51 -4.97 2.86
C SER A 93 23.05 -5.14 3.30
N LEU A 94 22.13 -4.29 2.80
CA LEU A 94 20.70 -4.41 3.09
C LEU A 94 20.09 -5.67 2.46
N ARG A 95 20.48 -6.02 1.23
CA ARG A 95 20.04 -7.25 0.56
C ARG A 95 20.40 -8.49 1.38
N LEU A 96 21.66 -8.60 1.81
CA LEU A 96 22.15 -9.70 2.64
C LEU A 96 21.49 -9.75 4.02
N ALA A 97 21.25 -8.59 4.64
CA ALA A 97 20.57 -8.52 5.93
C ALA A 97 19.12 -9.03 5.83
N LEU A 98 18.38 -8.62 4.79
CA LEU A 98 17.04 -9.13 4.55
C LEU A 98 17.05 -10.63 4.23
N GLU A 99 18.00 -11.10 3.43
CA GLU A 99 18.18 -12.53 3.13
C GLU A 99 18.39 -13.34 4.42
N HIS A 100 19.20 -12.82 5.35
CA HIS A 100 19.39 -13.43 6.66
C HIS A 100 18.09 -13.49 7.47
N VAL A 101 17.36 -12.37 7.62
CA VAL A 101 16.07 -12.31 8.36
C VAL A 101 15.00 -13.21 7.72
N MET A 102 15.05 -13.39 6.40
CA MET A 102 14.18 -14.35 5.70
C MET A 102 14.56 -15.80 6.03
N SER A 103 15.86 -16.12 6.09
CA SER A 103 16.36 -17.46 6.41
C SER A 103 16.04 -17.92 7.84
N THR A 104 15.89 -16.99 8.79
CA THR A 104 15.51 -17.31 10.18
C THR A 104 14.02 -17.58 10.34
N GLY A 105 13.20 -17.26 9.32
CA GLY A 105 11.74 -17.29 9.40
C GLY A 105 11.12 -16.05 10.05
N GLU A 106 11.93 -15.16 10.62
CA GLU A 106 11.45 -13.94 11.29
C GLU A 106 10.73 -12.99 10.33
N TYR A 107 11.15 -12.94 9.05
CA TYR A 107 10.45 -12.15 8.03
C TYR A 107 8.96 -12.52 7.94
N ARG A 108 8.64 -13.83 7.94
CA ARG A 108 7.25 -14.31 7.94
C ARG A 108 6.54 -13.94 9.23
N THR A 109 7.19 -14.15 10.38
CA THR A 109 6.61 -13.80 11.68
C THR A 109 6.24 -12.32 11.74
N ILE A 110 7.13 -11.44 11.30
CA ILE A 110 6.88 -9.99 11.22
C ILE A 110 5.72 -9.70 10.28
N ALA A 111 5.73 -10.25 9.07
CA ALA A 111 4.66 -10.02 8.11
C ALA A 111 3.28 -10.44 8.66
N THR A 112 3.20 -11.58 9.36
CA THR A 112 1.96 -12.05 10.00
C THR A 112 1.50 -11.20 11.18
N MET A 113 2.44 -10.72 12.02
CA MET A 113 2.10 -9.80 13.09
C MET A 113 1.41 -8.53 12.54
N TRP A 114 1.90 -8.02 11.41
CA TRP A 114 1.35 -6.83 10.75
C TRP A 114 0.20 -7.12 9.78
N GLY A 115 -0.09 -8.38 9.44
CA GLY A 115 -1.16 -8.73 8.49
C GLY A 115 -0.82 -8.38 7.04
N VAL A 116 0.46 -8.38 6.68
CA VAL A 116 0.99 -7.94 5.37
C VAL A 116 1.59 -9.09 4.56
N GLU A 117 1.22 -10.34 4.87
CA GLU A 117 1.80 -11.53 4.26
C GLU A 117 1.63 -11.59 2.74
N LYS A 118 0.55 -11.01 2.22
CA LYS A 118 0.30 -10.94 0.77
C LYS A 118 1.37 -10.13 0.02
N GLY A 119 2.06 -9.22 0.70
CA GLY A 119 3.14 -8.40 0.13
C GLY A 119 4.54 -9.01 0.31
N MET A 120 4.64 -10.23 0.83
CA MET A 120 5.94 -10.86 1.05
C MET A 120 6.63 -11.22 -0.28
N ILE A 121 7.94 -10.98 -0.33
CA ILE A 121 8.80 -11.46 -1.42
C ILE A 121 9.40 -12.83 -1.06
N THR A 122 9.77 -13.60 -2.08
CA THR A 122 10.46 -14.89 -1.91
C THR A 122 11.98 -14.75 -1.89
N GLN A 123 12.51 -13.68 -2.50
CA GLN A 123 13.95 -13.41 -2.56
C GLN A 123 14.21 -11.89 -2.56
N PRO A 124 15.16 -11.38 -1.76
CA PRO A 124 15.57 -9.99 -1.81
C PRO A 124 16.52 -9.74 -2.97
N VAL A 125 16.26 -8.68 -3.73
CA VAL A 125 17.02 -8.31 -4.94
C VAL A 125 17.29 -6.82 -4.94
N VAL A 126 18.45 -6.43 -5.48
CA VAL A 126 18.75 -5.02 -5.79
C VAL A 126 18.11 -4.68 -7.13
N ASN A 127 17.40 -3.55 -7.21
CA ASN A 127 16.66 -3.15 -8.41
C ASN A 127 15.61 -4.20 -8.84
N GLY A 128 14.91 -4.78 -7.86
CA GLY A 128 13.93 -5.85 -8.09
C GLY A 128 12.57 -5.40 -8.64
N ALA A 129 12.31 -4.10 -8.64
CA ALA A 129 11.07 -3.56 -9.17
C ALA A 129 11.22 -3.28 -10.67
N PHE A 130 11.00 -4.26 -11.56
CA PHE A 130 10.90 -4.03 -13.03
C PHE A 130 10.16 -5.14 -13.80
N PRO A 131 9.49 -4.81 -14.92
CA PRO A 131 8.66 -3.63 -15.17
C PRO A 131 7.24 -3.79 -14.62
#